data_AF-A0A8X7R4U1-F1
#
_entry.id   AF-A0A8X7R4U1-F1
#
_cell.length_a   1.000
_cell.length_b   1.000
_cell.length_c   1.000
_cell.angle_alpha   90.00
_cell.angle_beta   90.00
_cell.angle_gamma   90.00
#
_symmetry.space_group_name_H-M   'P 1'
#
loop_
_entity.id
_entity.type
_entity.pdbx_description
1 polymer ?
#
loop_
_entity_poly.entity_id
_entity_poly.type
_entity_poly.pdbx_seq_one_letter_code
_entity_poly.pdbx_strand_id
1 'polypeptide(L)'
;MISEAICEPRPGSDVHAEVKRIVASDGLWDIMSNQEVCEIARKRILMRHKKYGATPLAERGKGMDTACQAAPEYLSVLALQKGSKDDVSIIVICD
;
A
#
# COMPACT_ATOMS: atom_id res chain seq x y z
N MET A 1 -12.00 15.08 0.35
CA MET A 1 -11.72 14.91 -1.12
C MET A 1 -10.92 13.63 -1.31
N ILE A 2 -11.17 12.83 -2.36
CA ILE A 2 -10.38 11.61 -2.65
C ILE A 2 -9.43 11.91 -3.80
N SER A 3 -8.14 11.57 -3.64
CA SER A 3 -7.10 11.76 -4.64
C SER A 3 -6.20 10.54 -4.76
N GLU A 4 -5.44 10.49 -5.86
CA GLU A 4 -4.57 9.36 -6.19
C GLU A 4 -3.09 9.74 -6.26
N ALA A 5 -2.24 8.79 -5.90
CA ALA A 5 -0.81 8.82 -6.10
C ALA A 5 -0.36 7.63 -6.96
N ILE A 6 0.41 7.92 -8.00
CA ILE A 6 1.06 6.89 -8.83
C ILE A 6 2.40 6.55 -8.17
N CYS A 7 2.62 5.25 -7.94
CA CYS A 7 3.85 4.75 -7.33
C CYS A 7 4.73 4.14 -8.42
N GLU A 8 5.81 4.81 -8.81
CA GLU A 8 6.70 4.30 -9.86
C GLU A 8 7.38 2.97 -9.46
N PRO A 9 7.47 1.98 -10.35
CA PRO A 9 8.17 0.72 -10.07
C PRO A 9 9.67 0.98 -9.82
N ARG A 10 10.28 0.25 -8.90
CA ARG A 10 11.72 0.35 -8.66
C ARG A 10 12.47 -0.60 -9.60
N PRO A 11 13.54 -0.16 -10.29
CA PRO A 11 14.32 -1.06 -11.12
C PRO A 11 14.97 -2.16 -10.26
N GLY A 12 14.84 -3.42 -10.69
CA GLY A 12 15.49 -4.57 -10.05
C GLY A 12 14.69 -5.26 -8.93
N SER A 13 13.42 -4.93 -8.73
CA SER A 13 12.57 -5.68 -7.79
C SER A 13 11.93 -6.90 -8.45
N ASP A 14 12.50 -8.08 -8.22
CA ASP A 14 11.95 -9.41 -8.57
C ASP A 14 10.72 -9.81 -7.73
N VAL A 15 9.93 -8.83 -7.27
CA VAL A 15 8.76 -9.10 -6.44
C VAL A 15 7.55 -9.36 -7.33
N HIS A 16 6.88 -10.48 -7.08
CA HIS A 16 5.63 -10.82 -7.75
C HIS A 16 4.44 -9.95 -7.32
N ALA A 17 4.59 -8.97 -6.42
CA ALA A 17 3.57 -7.96 -6.14
C ALA A 17 4.23 -6.59 -5.90
N GLU A 18 3.91 -5.59 -6.71
CA GLU A 18 4.35 -4.22 -6.51
C GLU A 18 3.18 -3.23 -6.40
N VAL A 19 3.43 -2.07 -5.78
CA VAL A 19 2.41 -1.03 -5.63
C VAL A 19 2.40 -0.18 -6.89
N LYS A 20 1.27 -0.14 -7.58
CA LYS A 20 1.08 0.67 -8.79
C LYS A 20 0.44 2.03 -8.50
N ARG A 21 -0.63 2.02 -7.71
CA ARG A 21 -1.39 3.23 -7.38
C ARG A 21 -1.99 3.14 -5.98
N ILE A 22 -2.09 4.29 -5.32
CA ILE A 22 -2.77 4.45 -4.05
C ILE A 22 -3.84 5.52 -4.22
N VAL A 23 -5.06 5.22 -3.78
CA VAL A 23 -6.19 6.15 -3.75
C VAL A 23 -6.57 6.35 -2.29
N ALA A 24 -6.62 7.59 -1.82
CA ALA A 24 -6.98 7.86 -0.43
C ALA A 24 -7.72 9.19 -0.25
N SER A 25 -8.37 9.34 0.90
CA SER A 25 -8.91 10.61 1.35
C SER A 25 -7.80 11.59 1.79
N ASP A 26 -8.14 12.87 1.84
CA ASP A 26 -7.37 13.96 2.46
C ASP A 26 -6.88 13.63 3.86
N GLY A 27 -7.65 12.89 4.66
CA GLY A 27 -7.20 12.42 5.98
C GLY A 27 -5.84 11.66 5.96
N LEU A 28 -5.45 11.05 4.84
CA LEU A 28 -4.09 10.51 4.65
C LEU A 28 -3.13 11.58 4.08
N TRP A 29 -3.54 12.28 3.01
CA TRP A 29 -2.67 13.17 2.27
C TRP A 29 -2.27 14.44 3.00
N ASP A 30 -3.05 14.86 4.01
CA ASP A 30 -2.76 16.03 4.84
C ASP A 30 -1.57 15.80 5.78
N ILE A 31 -1.26 14.54 6.10
CA ILE A 31 -0.20 14.17 7.06
C ILE A 31 0.99 13.43 6.42
N MET A 32 0.86 13.03 5.15
CA MET A 32 1.86 12.23 4.43
C MET A 32 1.92 12.60 2.95
N SER A 33 3.15 12.63 2.41
CA SER A 33 3.38 12.89 0.99
C SER A 33 3.22 11.65 0.12
N ASN A 34 2.92 11.84 -1.17
CA ASN A 34 2.83 10.77 -2.17
C ASN A 34 4.03 9.82 -2.14
N GLN A 35 5.25 10.36 -2.07
CA GLN A 35 6.48 9.56 -2.04
C GLN A 35 6.59 8.73 -0.77
N GLU A 36 6.28 9.31 0.40
CA GLU A 36 6.30 8.62 1.69
C GLU A 36 5.32 7.45 1.71
N VAL A 37 4.07 7.68 1.27
CA VAL A 37 3.04 6.65 1.21
C VAL A 37 3.45 5.50 0.29
N CYS A 38 3.96 5.80 -0.92
CA CYS A 38 4.43 4.78 -1.85
C CYS A 38 5.61 3.97 -1.29
N GLU A 39 6.56 4.60 -0.59
CA GLU A 39 7.69 3.87 0.02
C GLU A 39 7.26 2.94 1.14
N ILE A 40 6.34 3.40 1.99
CA ILE A 40 5.83 2.61 3.11
C ILE A 40 5.01 1.42 2.61
N ALA A 41 4.14 1.65 1.61
CA ALA A 41 3.36 0.59 0.99
C ALA A 41 4.26 -0.52 0.42
N ARG A 42 5.29 -0.14 -0.38
CA ARG A 42 6.26 -1.12 -0.93
C ARG A 42 7.01 -1.88 0.17
N LYS A 43 7.48 -1.19 1.21
CA LYS A 43 8.16 -1.83 2.36
C LYS A 43 7.23 -2.85 3.05
N ARG A 44 5.94 -2.52 3.19
CA ARG A 44 4.96 -3.39 3.84
C ARG A 44 4.66 -4.65 3.03
N ILE A 45 4.48 -4.52 1.72
CA ILE A 45 4.30 -5.66 0.81
C ILE A 45 5.53 -6.57 0.86
N LEU A 46 6.74 -6.01 0.73
CA LEU A 46 7.99 -6.77 0.77
C LEU A 46 8.19 -7.54 2.09
N MET A 47 7.92 -6.88 3.23
CA MET A 47 8.01 -7.53 4.54
C MET A 47 7.01 -8.68 4.68
N ARG A 48 5.80 -8.54 4.15
CA ARG A 48 4.78 -9.60 4.22
C ARG A 48 5.18 -10.81 3.39
N HIS A 49 5.69 -10.59 2.17
CA HIS A 49 6.25 -11.67 1.34
C HIS A 49 7.40 -12.40 2.03
N LYS A 50 8.33 -11.67 2.66
CA LYS A 50 9.44 -12.30 3.40
C LYS A 50 8.96 -13.15 4.57
N LYS A 51 7.87 -12.75 5.24
CA LYS A 51 7.37 -13.40 6.45
C LYS A 51 6.44 -14.59 6.17
N TYR A 52 5.63 -14.52 5.12
CA TYR A 52 4.58 -15.52 4.84
C TYR A 52 4.76 -16.24 3.50
N GLY A 53 5.81 -15.92 2.73
CA GLY A 53 6.01 -16.44 1.39
C GLY A 53 5.18 -15.70 0.34
N ALA A 54 5.40 -16.01 -0.94
CA ALA A 54 4.55 -15.53 -2.02
C ALA A 54 3.24 -16.31 -2.07
N THR A 55 2.13 -15.62 -2.33
CA THR A 55 0.84 -16.24 -2.60
C THR A 55 0.99 -17.19 -3.80
N PRO A 56 0.51 -18.44 -3.72
CA PRO A 56 0.60 -19.38 -4.85
C PRO A 56 0.00 -18.78 -6.12
N LEU A 57 0.66 -18.98 -7.27
CA LEU A 57 0.20 -18.45 -8.57
C LEU A 57 -1.25 -18.86 -8.91
N ALA A 58 -1.70 -20.02 -8.43
CA ALA A 58 -3.05 -20.53 -8.64
C ALA A 58 -4.14 -19.73 -7.91
N GLU A 59 -3.77 -18.96 -6.87
CA GLU A 59 -4.68 -18.11 -6.09
C GLU A 59 -4.54 -16.62 -6.43
N ARG A 60 -3.57 -16.27 -7.29
CA ARG A 60 -3.35 -14.90 -7.75
C ARG A 60 -4.54 -14.42 -8.59
N GLY A 61 -5.14 -13.30 -8.20
CA GLY A 61 -6.37 -12.77 -8.83
C GLY A 61 -7.66 -13.49 -8.39
N LYS A 62 -7.57 -14.53 -7.55
CA LYS A 62 -8.70 -15.22 -6.93
C LYS A 62 -8.87 -14.81 -5.46
N GLY A 63 -9.01 -13.49 -5.24
CA GLY A 63 -9.17 -12.91 -3.91
C GLY A 63 -8.22 -11.74 -3.66
N MET A 64 -8.28 -11.19 -2.45
CA MET A 64 -7.38 -10.11 -2.03
C MET A 64 -5.96 -10.64 -1.90
N ASP A 65 -5.01 -9.99 -2.58
CA ASP A 65 -3.60 -10.24 -2.35
C ASP A 65 -3.25 -9.84 -0.91
N THR A 66 -2.95 -10.84 -0.08
CA THR A 66 -2.70 -10.64 1.35
C THR A 66 -1.47 -9.75 1.60
N ALA A 67 -0.48 -9.74 0.71
CA ALA A 67 0.65 -8.84 0.79
C ALA A 67 0.23 -7.40 0.49
N CYS A 68 -0.54 -7.20 -0.59
CA CYS A 68 -1.09 -5.89 -0.95
C CYS A 68 -1.98 -5.31 0.17
N GLN A 69 -2.80 -6.14 0.81
CA GLN A 69 -3.70 -5.73 1.90
C GLN A 69 -2.96 -5.20 3.14
N ALA A 70 -1.71 -5.61 3.38
CA ALA A 70 -0.94 -5.09 4.52
C ALA A 70 -0.57 -3.61 4.40
N ALA A 71 -0.56 -3.07 3.19
CA ALA A 71 -0.24 -1.66 2.95
C ALA A 71 -1.35 -0.72 3.48
N PRO A 72 -2.62 -0.81 3.05
CA PRO A 72 -3.67 0.09 3.53
C PRO A 72 -3.92 -0.03 5.04
N GLU A 73 -3.85 -1.24 5.62
CA GLU A 73 -3.99 -1.47 7.06
C GLU A 73 -2.90 -0.73 7.87
N TYR A 74 -1.67 -0.72 7.36
CA TYR A 74 -0.58 -0.03 8.06
C TYR A 74 -0.62 1.48 7.86
N LEU A 75 -0.98 1.94 6.66
CA LEU A 75 -1.09 3.37 6.35
C LEU A 75 -2.20 4.04 7.17
N SER A 76 -3.32 3.36 7.42
CA SER A 76 -4.39 3.90 8.27
C SER A 76 -3.93 4.10 9.71
N VAL A 77 -3.23 3.12 10.29
CA VAL A 77 -2.62 3.24 11.63
C VAL A 77 -1.61 4.38 11.67
N LEU A 78 -0.78 4.52 10.64
CA LEU A 78 0.23 5.57 10.58
C LEU A 78 -0.40 6.97 10.46
N ALA A 79 -1.49 7.11 9.72
CA ALA A 79 -2.22 8.38 9.62
C ALA A 79 -2.75 8.83 10.99
N LEU A 80 -3.31 7.89 11.76
CA LEU A 80 -3.76 8.15 13.13
C LEU A 80 -2.58 8.52 14.05
N GLN A 81 -1.46 7.80 13.96
CA GLN A 81 -0.25 8.09 14.75
C GLN A 81 0.36 9.45 14.42
N LYS A 82 0.25 9.90 13.17
CA LYS A 82 0.69 11.22 12.73
C LYS A 82 -0.30 12.35 13.06
N GLY A 83 -1.44 12.01 13.67
CA GLY A 83 -2.41 12.98 14.17
C GLY A 83 -3.44 13.41 13.14
N SER A 84 -3.75 12.55 12.15
CA SER A 84 -4.92 12.76 11.30
C SER A 84 -6.18 12.85 12.16
N LYS A 85 -7.01 13.87 11.91
CA LYS A 85 -8.27 14.13 12.62
C LYS A 85 -9.50 13.87 11.75
N ASP A 86 -9.28 13.49 10.50
CA ASP A 86 -10.32 13.22 9.51
C ASP A 86 -10.46 11.73 9.25
N ASP A 87 -11.54 11.36 8.56
CA ASP A 87 -11.77 9.98 8.14
C ASP A 87 -10.72 9.54 7.11
N VAL A 88 -10.08 8.42 7.39
CA VAL A 88 -9.03 7.85 6.55
C VAL A 88 -9.57 6.66 5.78
N SER A 89 -9.73 6.83 4.47
CA SER A 89 -10.07 5.75 3.54
C SER A 89 -8.92 5.54 2.56
N ILE A 90 -8.44 4.30 2.41
CA ILE A 90 -7.25 3.97 1.60
C ILE A 90 -7.54 2.73 0.76
N ILE A 91 -7.25 2.83 -0.53
CA ILE A 91 -7.27 1.72 -1.50
C ILE A 91 -5.88 1.62 -2.12
N VAL A 92 -5.30 0.43 -2.10
CA VAL A 92 -4.01 0.14 -2.73
C VAL A 92 -4.22 -0.81 -3.90
N ILE A 93 -3.66 -0.46 -5.06
CA ILE A 93 -3.74 -1.22 -6.30
C ILE A 93 -2.35 -1.80 -6.57
N CYS A 94 -2.25 -3.12 -6.57
CA CYS A 94 -1.02 -3.87 -6.83
C CYS A 94 -1.15 -4.72 -8.11
N ASP A 95 -0.03 -5.02 -8.78
CA ASP A 95 0.07 -5.91 -9.95
C ASP A 95 0.93 -7.16 -9.71
#